data_AF-A0A0W0FAZ0-F1
#
_entry.id   AF-A0A0W0FAZ0-F1
#
_cell.length_a   1.000
_cell.length_b   1.000
_cell.length_c   1.000
_cell.angle_alpha   90.00
_cell.angle_beta   90.00
_cell.angle_gamma   90.00
#
_symmetry.space_group_name_H-M   'P 1'
#
loop_
_entity.id
_entity.type
_entity.pdbx_description
1 polymer ?
#
loop_
_entity_poly.entity_id
_entity_poly.type
_entity_poly.pdbx_seq_one_letter_code
_entity_poly.pdbx_strand_id
1 'polypeptide(L)'
;MISLLIVALFTVPALIYACEEHCMNGTSDEFKRRYSPIFLNFFKQAEKDLGVPNSLQPLWAAWDGAASDCLRETIFHHFRGKCQRNGIEPEGCPNPSCPVRCGTPGSMVYHYPILERLAFIAVHNTYSNLTQPNSHVVQQIRDRVSNSKSKRDIAYMRFQPRAYAHDVPLPFYFMREPFTIRSSADEGLYTRESPGHLEVVLEKLAVGLKQHCGYEEHSTKGLADRCSWKEEMKEFILQYP
;
A
#
# COMPACT_ATOMS: atom_id res chain seq x y z
N MET A 1 32.53 20.91 51.37
CA MET A 1 32.61 20.99 49.89
C MET A 1 32.39 19.61 49.29
N ILE A 2 31.16 19.08 49.31
CA ILE A 2 30.81 17.80 48.65
C ILE A 2 29.34 17.92 48.21
N SER A 3 29.07 18.61 47.09
CA SER A 3 27.69 18.70 46.53
C SER A 3 27.68 19.27 45.11
N LEU A 4 28.38 18.64 44.16
CA LEU A 4 28.26 19.02 42.74
C LEU A 4 28.54 17.89 41.73
N LEU A 5 28.69 16.63 42.17
CA LEU A 5 29.13 15.51 41.30
C LEU A 5 28.06 14.46 40.97
N ILE A 6 26.78 14.65 41.34
CA ILE A 6 25.74 13.62 41.19
C ILE A 6 24.81 13.84 39.97
N VAL A 7 24.89 14.98 39.27
CA VAL A 7 23.91 15.29 38.20
C VAL A 7 24.26 14.67 36.83
N ALA A 8 25.40 14.01 36.66
CA ALA A 8 25.89 13.58 35.33
C ALA A 8 25.45 12.17 34.84
N LEU A 9 24.58 11.44 35.55
CA LEU A 9 24.32 10.01 35.27
C LEU A 9 22.95 9.67 34.65
N PHE A 10 22.10 10.65 34.31
CA PHE A 10 20.72 10.39 33.83
C PHE A 10 20.45 10.64 32.34
N THR A 11 21.46 10.90 31.50
CA THR A 11 21.24 11.21 30.07
C THR A 11 21.33 9.99 29.12
N VAL A 12 21.71 8.82 29.61
CA VAL A 12 21.93 7.63 28.76
C VAL A 12 20.65 6.98 28.19
N PRO A 13 19.52 6.88 28.92
CA PRO A 13 18.35 6.17 28.39
C PRO A 13 17.75 6.82 27.14
N ALA A 14 17.74 8.15 27.08
CA ALA A 14 17.13 8.90 25.98
C ALA A 14 17.89 8.73 24.64
N LEU A 15 19.22 8.58 24.69
CA LEU A 15 20.03 8.36 23.49
C LEU A 15 19.79 6.98 22.87
N ILE A 16 19.59 5.95 23.68
CA ILE A 16 19.35 4.58 23.20
C ILE A 16 17.95 4.46 22.57
N TYR A 17 16.92 5.05 23.21
CA TYR A 17 15.56 5.08 22.65
C TYR A 17 15.49 5.87 21.33
N ALA A 18 16.25 6.97 21.21
CA ALA A 18 16.32 7.73 19.97
C ALA A 18 17.00 6.96 18.83
N CYS A 19 18.04 6.16 19.12
CA CYS A 19 18.68 5.31 18.12
C CYS A 19 17.76 4.17 17.65
N GLU A 20 17.00 3.56 18.57
CA GLU A 20 16.02 2.51 18.23
C GLU A 20 14.91 3.07 17.34
N GLU A 21 14.30 4.20 17.72
CA GLU A 21 13.26 4.83 16.91
C GLU A 21 13.76 5.27 15.53
N HIS A 22 14.99 5.81 15.44
CA HIS A 22 15.58 6.21 14.18
C HIS A 22 15.84 5.01 13.25
N CYS A 23 16.35 3.90 13.79
CA CYS A 23 16.52 2.64 13.04
C CYS A 23 15.16 2.11 12.55
N MET A 24 14.16 2.13 13.42
CA MET A 24 12.81 1.65 13.12
C MET A 24 12.14 2.44 12.00
N ASN A 25 12.14 3.77 12.13
CA ASN A 25 11.55 4.67 11.13
C ASN A 25 12.33 4.59 9.82
N GLY A 26 13.67 4.69 9.87
CA GLY A 26 14.49 4.69 8.67
C GLY A 26 14.46 3.38 7.89
N THR A 27 14.46 2.22 8.56
CA THR A 27 14.30 0.92 7.89
C THR A 27 12.92 0.80 7.23
N SER A 28 11.88 1.27 7.91
CA SER A 28 10.50 1.21 7.38
C SER A 28 10.31 2.15 6.19
N ASP A 29 10.86 3.36 6.26
CA ASP A 29 10.82 4.34 5.19
C ASP A 29 11.62 3.89 3.96
N GLU A 30 12.77 3.24 4.15
CA GLU A 30 13.55 2.71 3.03
C GLU A 30 12.80 1.57 2.33
N PHE A 31 12.18 0.64 3.08
CA PHE A 31 11.30 -0.37 2.47
C PHE A 31 10.14 0.27 1.70
N LYS A 32 9.43 1.25 2.29
CA LYS A 32 8.38 2.00 1.61
C LYS A 32 8.90 2.59 0.30
N ARG A 33 10.03 3.32 0.34
CA ARG A 33 10.64 3.97 -0.82
C ARG A 33 10.91 2.99 -1.96
N ARG A 34 11.37 1.78 -1.64
CA ARG A 34 11.65 0.71 -2.60
C ARG A 34 10.39 0.10 -3.20
N TYR A 35 9.35 -0.12 -2.41
CA TYR A 35 8.07 -0.65 -2.88
C TYR A 35 7.21 0.37 -3.65
N SER A 36 7.28 1.66 -3.31
CA SER A 36 6.53 2.75 -3.95
C SER A 36 6.49 2.69 -5.48
N PRO A 37 7.61 2.58 -6.23
CA PRO A 37 7.57 2.51 -7.69
C PRO A 37 6.83 1.28 -8.24
N ILE A 38 6.88 0.15 -7.54
CA ILE A 38 6.14 -1.06 -7.93
C ILE A 38 4.64 -0.77 -7.83
N PHE A 39 4.19 -0.28 -6.68
CA PHE A 39 2.79 0.08 -6.44
C PHE A 39 2.29 1.13 -7.43
N LEU A 40 3.07 2.19 -7.68
CA LEU A 40 2.71 3.24 -8.65
C LEU A 40 2.50 2.70 -10.06
N ASN A 41 3.29 1.74 -10.51
CA ASN A 41 3.11 1.12 -11.83
C ASN A 41 1.79 0.34 -11.92
N PHE A 42 1.45 -0.41 -10.85
CA PHE A 42 0.16 -1.10 -10.75
C PHE A 42 -1.03 -0.13 -10.70
N PHE A 43 -0.91 0.97 -9.95
CA PHE A 43 -1.94 2.02 -9.92
C PHE A 43 -2.16 2.64 -11.30
N LYS A 44 -1.09 3.00 -12.01
CA LYS A 44 -1.21 3.56 -13.37
C LYS A 44 -1.91 2.60 -14.34
N GLN A 45 -1.59 1.31 -14.25
CA GLN A 45 -2.25 0.30 -15.08
C GLN A 45 -3.73 0.17 -14.72
N ALA A 46 -4.09 0.17 -13.44
CA ALA A 46 -5.47 0.12 -13.00
C ALA A 46 -6.27 1.36 -13.40
N GLU A 47 -5.69 2.56 -13.37
CA GLU A 47 -6.33 3.79 -13.87
C GLU A 47 -6.63 3.71 -15.38
N LYS A 48 -5.73 3.08 -16.15
CA LYS A 48 -5.94 2.81 -17.58
C LYS A 48 -7.12 1.84 -17.78
N ASP A 49 -7.23 0.80 -16.97
CA ASP A 49 -8.32 -0.19 -17.04
C ASP A 49 -9.68 0.40 -16.60
N LEU A 50 -9.67 1.37 -15.69
CA LEU A 50 -10.86 2.18 -15.34
C LEU A 50 -11.22 3.19 -16.44
N GLY A 51 -10.24 3.54 -17.28
CA GLY A 51 -10.35 4.59 -18.28
C GLY A 51 -10.59 5.96 -17.66
N VAL A 52 -10.20 6.19 -16.40
CA VAL A 52 -10.36 7.49 -15.71
C VAL A 52 -9.01 7.85 -15.09
N PRO A 53 -8.29 8.84 -15.65
CA PRO A 53 -6.96 9.22 -15.16
C PRO A 53 -7.04 9.84 -13.76
N ASN A 54 -6.04 9.60 -12.91
CA ASN A 54 -5.94 10.12 -11.54
C ASN A 54 -7.13 9.71 -10.62
N SER A 55 -7.87 8.66 -10.99
CA SER A 55 -8.98 8.13 -10.20
C SER A 55 -8.51 7.42 -8.93
N LEU A 56 -7.30 6.85 -8.94
CA LEU A 56 -6.71 6.12 -7.82
C LEU A 56 -5.79 6.98 -6.96
N GLN A 57 -5.67 8.28 -7.25
CA GLN A 57 -4.89 9.22 -6.45
C GLN A 57 -5.25 9.22 -4.95
N PRO A 58 -6.53 9.09 -4.51
CA PRO A 58 -6.86 8.94 -3.09
C PRO A 58 -6.27 7.67 -2.47
N LEU A 59 -6.26 6.57 -3.21
CA LEU A 59 -5.71 5.30 -2.76
C LEU A 59 -4.18 5.35 -2.63
N TRP A 60 -3.51 5.95 -3.62
CA TRP A 60 -2.07 6.20 -3.54
C TRP A 60 -1.72 7.06 -2.33
N ALA A 61 -2.42 8.19 -2.13
CA ALA A 61 -2.15 9.09 -1.01
C ALA A 61 -2.38 8.41 0.36
N ALA A 62 -3.45 7.63 0.49
CA ALA A 62 -3.74 6.89 1.71
C ALA A 62 -2.71 5.78 1.96
N TRP A 63 -2.29 5.06 0.92
CA TRP A 63 -1.26 4.03 1.03
C TRP A 63 0.09 4.64 1.40
N ASP A 64 0.52 5.71 0.71
CA ASP A 64 1.79 6.38 0.98
C ASP A 64 1.82 6.94 2.42
N GLY A 65 0.71 7.52 2.88
CA GLY A 65 0.60 8.05 4.25
C GLY A 65 0.61 6.98 5.34
N ALA A 66 0.21 5.73 5.05
CA ALA A 66 0.10 4.66 6.05
C ALA A 66 1.22 3.59 5.98
N ALA A 67 1.90 3.47 4.84
CA ALA A 67 2.81 2.34 4.58
C ALA A 67 3.97 2.27 5.57
N SER A 68 4.61 3.40 5.92
CA SER A 68 5.74 3.43 6.84
C SER A 68 5.36 2.94 8.24
N ASP A 69 4.21 3.39 8.76
CA ASP A 69 3.72 2.95 10.07
C ASP A 69 3.36 1.46 10.07
N CYS A 70 2.65 0.98 9.04
CA CYS A 70 2.34 -0.44 8.92
C CYS A 70 3.59 -1.32 8.80
N LEU A 71 4.61 -0.86 8.06
CA LEU A 71 5.91 -1.53 7.94
C LEU A 71 6.61 -1.61 9.30
N ARG A 72 6.70 -0.47 9.98
CA ARG A 72 7.32 -0.37 11.31
C ARG A 72 6.64 -1.29 12.30
N GLU A 73 5.32 -1.21 12.40
CA GLU A 73 4.56 -2.06 13.31
C GLU A 73 4.76 -3.54 12.98
N THR A 74 4.67 -3.94 11.71
CA THR A 74 4.77 -5.35 11.33
C THR A 74 6.18 -5.92 11.56
N ILE A 75 7.21 -5.20 11.11
CA ILE A 75 8.61 -5.63 11.22
C ILE A 75 9.02 -5.67 12.69
N PHE A 76 8.83 -4.58 13.42
CA PHE A 76 9.31 -4.47 14.79
C PHE A 76 8.34 -5.09 15.80
N HIS A 77 7.14 -5.52 15.39
CA HIS A 77 6.39 -6.50 16.17
C HIS A 77 7.10 -7.86 16.18
N HIS A 78 7.81 -8.20 15.10
CA HIS A 78 8.50 -9.47 14.95
C HIS A 78 9.96 -9.44 15.45
N PHE A 79 10.66 -8.36 15.19
CA PHE A 79 12.03 -8.10 15.64
C PHE A 79 11.99 -7.22 16.90
N ARG A 80 11.58 -7.80 18.03
CA ARG A 80 11.46 -7.11 19.31
C ARG A 80 12.65 -7.36 20.23
N GLY A 81 12.92 -6.38 21.09
CA GLY A 81 13.72 -6.54 22.30
C GLY A 81 15.22 -6.58 22.06
N LYS A 82 15.95 -6.54 23.18
CA LYS A 82 17.40 -6.64 23.21
C LYS A 82 17.83 -8.06 22.87
N CYS A 83 18.92 -8.21 22.12
CA CYS A 83 19.59 -9.50 22.03
C CYS A 83 20.18 -9.77 23.41
N GLN A 84 19.60 -10.64 24.23
CA GLN A 84 20.25 -11.11 25.46
C GLN A 84 20.45 -12.61 25.35
N ARG A 85 21.66 -13.08 25.64
CA ARG A 85 21.93 -14.50 25.84
C ARG A 85 22.27 -14.71 27.31
N ASN A 86 21.45 -15.49 28.02
CA ASN A 86 21.63 -15.76 29.45
C ASN A 86 21.74 -14.49 30.31
N GLY A 87 20.98 -13.43 29.97
CA GLY A 87 21.01 -12.14 30.67
C GLY A 87 22.19 -11.23 30.31
N ILE A 88 23.08 -11.67 29.39
CA ILE A 88 24.21 -10.88 28.91
C ILE A 88 23.85 -10.25 27.56
N GLU A 89 23.98 -8.93 27.49
CA GLU A 89 23.89 -8.15 26.25
C GLU A 89 25.18 -8.43 25.44
N PRO A 90 25.10 -9.01 24.22
CA PRO A 90 26.26 -9.25 23.39
C PRO A 90 26.90 -7.91 23.03
N GLU A 91 28.22 -7.89 22.87
CA GLU A 91 28.97 -6.67 22.55
C GLU A 91 28.33 -5.88 21.41
N GLY A 92 28.11 -4.59 21.70
CA GLY A 92 27.41 -3.65 20.84
C GLY A 92 28.22 -3.26 19.62
N CYS A 93 27.81 -3.80 18.48
CA CYS A 93 27.98 -3.36 17.09
C CYS A 93 27.23 -4.41 16.26
N PRO A 94 26.80 -4.11 15.02
CA PRO A 94 25.97 -5.03 14.27
C PRO A 94 26.77 -6.30 13.94
N ASN A 95 26.56 -7.35 14.71
CA ASN A 95 27.04 -8.67 14.39
C ASN A 95 26.04 -9.28 13.39
N PRO A 96 26.36 -9.34 12.08
CA PRO A 96 25.46 -9.89 11.07
C PRO A 96 25.24 -11.40 11.24
N SER A 97 25.96 -12.04 12.18
CA SER A 97 25.86 -13.45 12.53
C SER A 97 25.12 -13.66 13.85
N CYS A 98 24.10 -12.85 14.16
CA CYS A 98 23.27 -13.01 15.35
C CYS A 98 22.06 -13.93 15.06
N PRO A 99 22.06 -15.22 15.48
CA PRO A 99 20.93 -16.10 15.24
C PRO A 99 19.76 -15.85 16.21
N VAL A 100 19.98 -15.07 17.27
CA VAL A 100 18.88 -14.64 18.17
C VAL A 100 18.03 -13.64 17.43
N ARG A 101 16.70 -13.81 17.45
CA ARG A 101 15.77 -12.85 16.85
C ARG A 101 15.52 -11.71 17.85
N CYS A 102 15.96 -10.52 17.50
CA CYS A 102 15.87 -9.30 18.31
C CYS A 102 15.77 -8.07 17.39
N GLY A 103 15.53 -6.88 17.94
CA GLY A 103 15.38 -5.64 17.19
C GLY A 103 16.67 -5.02 16.66
N THR A 104 17.81 -5.71 16.78
CA THR A 104 19.11 -5.15 16.35
C THR A 104 19.31 -5.28 14.84
N PRO A 105 20.03 -4.33 14.22
CA PRO A 105 20.38 -4.39 12.80
C PRO A 105 21.01 -5.73 12.37
N GLY A 106 21.94 -6.25 13.16
CA GLY A 106 22.62 -7.52 12.88
C GLY A 106 21.67 -8.73 12.87
N SER A 107 20.67 -8.77 13.78
CA SER A 107 19.65 -9.82 13.81
C SER A 107 18.72 -9.74 12.60
N MET A 108 18.30 -8.52 12.23
CA MET A 108 17.46 -8.27 11.05
C MET A 108 18.17 -8.74 9.77
N VAL A 109 19.46 -8.45 9.64
CA VAL A 109 20.31 -8.86 8.51
C VAL A 109 20.52 -10.38 8.47
N TYR A 110 20.72 -11.01 9.63
CA TYR A 110 20.84 -12.47 9.73
C TYR A 110 19.55 -13.17 9.28
N HIS A 111 18.40 -12.68 9.76
CA HIS A 111 17.07 -13.21 9.44
C HIS A 111 16.41 -12.50 8.24
N TYR A 112 17.22 -11.99 7.30
CA TYR A 112 16.72 -11.16 6.21
C TYR A 112 15.54 -11.76 5.40
N PRO A 113 15.50 -13.07 5.07
CA PRO A 113 14.35 -13.64 4.36
C PRO A 113 13.01 -13.44 5.11
N ILE A 114 13.05 -13.43 6.44
CA ILE A 114 11.88 -13.17 7.28
C ILE A 114 11.54 -11.68 7.25
N LEU A 115 12.55 -10.82 7.38
CA LEU A 115 12.38 -9.37 7.30
C LEU A 115 11.73 -8.95 5.97
N GLU A 116 12.25 -9.43 4.84
CA GLU A 116 11.74 -9.15 3.51
C GLU A 116 10.29 -9.61 3.35
N ARG A 117 9.97 -10.81 3.84
CA ARG A 117 8.61 -11.33 3.81
C ARG A 117 7.65 -10.46 4.63
N LEU A 118 8.05 -10.04 5.83
CA LEU A 118 7.24 -9.16 6.68
C LEU A 118 7.03 -7.80 6.04
N ALA A 119 8.07 -7.24 5.41
CA ALA A 119 7.96 -5.98 4.68
C ALA A 119 6.93 -6.08 3.56
N PHE A 120 6.96 -7.16 2.76
CA PHE A 120 5.96 -7.40 1.72
C PHE A 120 4.54 -7.57 2.27
N ILE A 121 4.38 -8.36 3.34
CA ILE A 121 3.08 -8.57 3.99
C ILE A 121 2.51 -7.23 4.47
N ALA A 122 3.34 -6.39 5.08
CA ALA A 122 2.92 -5.08 5.58
C ALA A 122 2.38 -4.21 4.44
N VAL A 123 3.16 -3.99 3.37
CA VAL A 123 2.73 -3.14 2.24
C VAL A 123 1.51 -3.68 1.52
N HIS A 124 1.40 -5.00 1.37
CA HIS A 124 0.24 -5.66 0.77
C HIS A 124 -1.00 -5.51 1.65
N ASN A 125 -0.87 -5.70 2.96
CA ASN A 125 -2.00 -5.57 3.89
C ASN A 125 -2.47 -4.13 4.03
N THR A 126 -1.56 -3.16 4.01
CA THR A 126 -1.92 -1.73 3.94
C THR A 126 -2.83 -1.48 2.73
N TYR A 127 -2.44 -1.96 1.55
CA TYR A 127 -3.29 -1.88 0.36
C TYR A 127 -4.64 -2.58 0.56
N SER A 128 -4.62 -3.84 1.00
CA SER A 128 -5.84 -4.66 1.16
C SER A 128 -6.84 -4.02 2.12
N ASN A 129 -6.37 -3.37 3.18
CA ASN A 129 -7.21 -2.67 4.15
C ASN A 129 -7.84 -1.41 3.53
N LEU A 130 -7.06 -0.66 2.74
CA LEU A 130 -7.52 0.55 2.06
C LEU A 130 -8.48 0.26 0.90
N THR A 131 -8.48 -0.95 0.36
CA THR A 131 -9.39 -1.35 -0.73
C THR A 131 -10.59 -2.18 -0.28
N GLN A 132 -10.87 -2.24 1.02
CA GLN A 132 -12.10 -2.89 1.49
C GLN A 132 -13.33 -2.16 0.92
N PRO A 133 -14.41 -2.88 0.54
CA PRO A 133 -15.57 -2.28 -0.14
C PRO A 133 -16.24 -1.12 0.62
N ASN A 134 -16.16 -1.17 1.95
CA ASN A 134 -16.72 -0.19 2.89
C ASN A 134 -15.71 0.90 3.32
N SER A 135 -14.49 0.90 2.78
CA SER A 135 -13.49 1.92 3.11
C SER A 135 -13.88 3.29 2.51
N HIS A 136 -13.61 4.35 3.27
CA HIS A 136 -13.81 5.72 2.81
C HIS A 136 -12.98 6.03 1.53
N VAL A 137 -11.80 5.43 1.40
CA VAL A 137 -10.94 5.56 0.21
C VAL A 137 -11.63 5.00 -1.04
N VAL A 138 -12.23 3.82 -0.96
CA VAL A 138 -12.98 3.22 -2.09
C VAL A 138 -14.21 4.07 -2.45
N GLN A 139 -14.90 4.64 -1.46
CA GLN A 139 -16.01 5.57 -1.74
C GLN A 139 -15.54 6.80 -2.54
N GLN A 140 -14.42 7.43 -2.15
CA GLN A 140 -13.84 8.55 -2.90
C GLN A 140 -13.46 8.18 -4.34
N ILE A 141 -12.93 6.98 -4.57
CA ILE A 141 -12.61 6.49 -5.92
C ILE A 141 -13.90 6.28 -6.71
N ARG A 142 -14.93 5.67 -6.11
CA ARG A 142 -16.23 5.42 -6.73
C ARG A 142 -16.86 6.73 -7.20
N ASP A 143 -16.84 7.76 -6.37
CA ASP A 143 -17.35 9.10 -6.72
C ASP A 143 -16.57 9.71 -7.90
N ARG A 144 -15.24 9.60 -7.90
CA ARG A 144 -14.40 10.09 -9.01
C ARG A 144 -14.69 9.37 -10.34
N VAL A 145 -14.86 8.06 -10.29
CA VAL A 145 -15.16 7.24 -11.48
C VAL A 145 -16.55 7.55 -12.00
N SER A 146 -17.57 7.60 -11.13
CA SER A 146 -18.96 7.90 -11.51
C SER A 146 -19.12 9.31 -12.07
N ASN A 147 -18.53 10.32 -11.43
CA ASN A 147 -18.58 11.71 -11.89
C ASN A 147 -17.88 11.89 -13.25
N SER A 148 -16.81 11.14 -13.50
CA SER A 148 -16.08 11.21 -14.78
C SER A 148 -16.88 10.57 -15.93
N LYS A 149 -17.60 9.48 -15.67
CA LYS A 149 -18.49 8.86 -16.65
C LYS A 149 -19.65 9.79 -17.00
N SER A 150 -20.32 10.36 -15.99
CA SER A 150 -21.41 11.34 -16.19
C SER A 150 -20.98 12.54 -17.04
N LYS A 151 -19.77 13.10 -16.81
CA LYS A 151 -19.23 14.19 -17.65
C LYS A 151 -19.02 13.80 -19.10
N ARG A 152 -18.58 12.57 -19.39
CA ARG A 152 -18.44 12.08 -20.77
C ARG A 152 -19.79 11.92 -21.45
N ASP A 153 -20.78 11.40 -20.74
CA ASP A 153 -22.12 11.21 -21.28
C ASP A 153 -22.77 12.57 -21.61
N ILE A 154 -22.61 13.57 -20.73
CA ILE A 154 -23.06 14.95 -20.98
C ILE A 154 -22.31 15.58 -22.16
N ALA A 155 -21.00 15.37 -22.26
CA ALA A 155 -20.23 15.86 -23.40
C ALA A 155 -20.69 15.23 -24.72
N TYR A 156 -20.93 13.91 -24.75
CA TYR A 156 -21.45 13.22 -25.91
C TYR A 156 -22.84 13.73 -26.32
N MET A 157 -23.70 14.04 -25.35
CA MET A 157 -24.99 14.68 -25.60
C MET A 157 -24.85 16.11 -26.15
N ARG A 158 -23.83 16.87 -25.75
CA ARG A 158 -23.56 18.23 -26.26
C ARG A 158 -22.93 18.27 -27.66
N PHE A 159 -22.31 17.18 -28.10
CA PHE A 159 -21.69 17.04 -29.43
C PHE A 159 -22.58 16.33 -30.45
N GLN A 160 -23.88 16.16 -30.18
CA GLN A 160 -24.80 15.94 -31.29
C GLN A 160 -24.89 17.26 -32.07
N PRO A 161 -24.47 17.32 -33.35
CA PRO A 161 -24.74 18.48 -34.15
C PRO A 161 -26.24 18.68 -34.12
N ARG A 162 -26.70 19.89 -33.74
CA ARG A 162 -28.02 20.38 -34.12
C ARG A 162 -28.05 20.35 -35.64
N ALA A 163 -28.37 19.20 -36.22
CA ALA A 163 -28.78 19.10 -37.60
C ALA A 163 -30.02 19.98 -37.68
N TYR A 164 -29.87 21.06 -38.44
CA TYR A 164 -30.94 21.98 -38.75
C TYR A 164 -32.16 21.16 -39.18
N ALA A 165 -33.25 21.32 -38.44
CA ALA A 165 -34.56 20.90 -38.87
C ALA A 165 -34.95 21.75 -40.09
N HIS A 166 -34.66 21.24 -41.28
CA HIS A 166 -35.32 21.66 -42.51
C HIS A 166 -35.62 20.41 -43.33
N ASP A 167 -36.90 20.02 -43.27
CA ASP A 167 -37.68 19.34 -44.31
C ASP A 167 -36.94 18.38 -45.26
N VAL A 168 -36.60 17.19 -44.74
CA VAL A 168 -36.36 16.03 -45.60
C VAL A 168 -37.15 14.84 -45.07
N PRO A 169 -38.15 14.31 -45.79
CA PRO A 169 -38.85 13.10 -45.39
C PRO A 169 -37.92 11.91 -45.65
N LEU A 170 -37.29 11.39 -44.60
CA LEU A 170 -36.54 10.14 -44.67
C LEU A 170 -37.42 8.95 -44.25
N PRO A 171 -37.26 7.79 -44.90
CA PRO A 171 -38.16 6.65 -44.73
C PRO A 171 -37.93 5.93 -43.39
N PHE A 172 -39.04 5.52 -42.80
CA PHE A 172 -39.22 4.79 -41.56
C PHE A 172 -38.46 3.45 -41.49
N TYR A 173 -37.17 3.41 -41.17
CA TYR A 173 -36.52 2.20 -40.64
C TYR A 173 -35.32 2.59 -39.77
N PHE A 174 -35.54 2.78 -38.46
CA PHE A 174 -34.62 2.57 -37.33
C PHE A 174 -35.18 3.29 -36.07
N MET A 175 -36.40 2.92 -35.65
CA MET A 175 -36.78 3.10 -34.24
C MET A 175 -36.12 1.97 -33.45
N ARG A 176 -34.98 2.27 -32.83
CA ARG A 176 -34.56 1.55 -31.63
C ARG A 176 -35.15 2.35 -30.46
N GLU A 177 -36.06 1.74 -29.73
CA GLU A 177 -36.85 2.42 -28.70
C GLU A 177 -35.97 3.22 -27.72
N PRO A 178 -36.40 4.44 -27.33
CA PRO A 178 -35.73 5.17 -26.26
C PRO A 178 -35.99 4.43 -24.95
N PHE A 179 -34.94 3.81 -24.41
CA PHE A 179 -34.94 3.23 -23.07
C PHE A 179 -35.25 4.34 -22.07
N THR A 180 -36.47 4.34 -21.53
CA THR A 180 -36.87 5.25 -20.45
C THR A 180 -36.18 4.78 -19.17
N ILE A 181 -35.18 5.52 -18.69
CA ILE A 181 -34.65 5.32 -17.34
C ILE A 181 -35.71 5.83 -16.37
N ARG A 182 -36.57 4.91 -15.94
CA ARG A 182 -37.49 5.12 -14.82
C ARG A 182 -36.65 5.11 -13.55
N SER A 183 -36.49 6.29 -12.95
CA SER A 183 -36.00 6.44 -11.58
C SER A 183 -37.00 5.76 -10.64
N SER A 184 -36.65 4.58 -10.14
CA SER A 184 -37.32 3.95 -9.01
C SER A 184 -36.30 3.80 -7.88
N ALA A 185 -36.35 4.74 -6.96
CA ALA A 185 -36.08 4.43 -5.56
C ALA A 185 -37.11 3.38 -5.14
N ASP A 186 -36.68 2.16 -4.82
CA ASP A 186 -37.34 1.37 -3.77
C ASP A 186 -36.46 0.25 -3.22
N GLU A 187 -36.84 -0.14 -2.01
CA GLU A 187 -36.16 -0.90 -0.97
C GLU A 187 -35.75 -2.35 -1.29
N GLY A 188 -34.64 -2.75 -0.67
CA GLY A 188 -34.63 -3.95 0.17
C GLY A 188 -34.59 -5.31 -0.52
N LEU A 189 -33.42 -5.73 -1.02
CA LEU A 189 -33.08 -7.15 -1.09
C LEU A 189 -31.56 -7.33 -1.06
N TYR A 190 -31.06 -8.07 -0.06
CA TYR A 190 -29.68 -8.57 0.00
C TYR A 190 -29.44 -9.51 -1.20
N THR A 191 -29.19 -8.91 -2.36
CA THR A 191 -28.62 -9.60 -3.50
C THR A 191 -27.11 -9.48 -3.34
N ARG A 192 -26.42 -10.61 -3.49
CA ARG A 192 -24.97 -10.67 -3.60
C ARG A 192 -24.60 -9.89 -4.86
N GLU A 193 -24.44 -8.57 -4.72
CA GLU A 193 -24.10 -7.67 -5.82
C GLU A 193 -22.87 -8.23 -6.53
N SER A 194 -23.01 -8.45 -7.84
CA SER A 194 -21.86 -8.74 -8.68
C SER A 194 -20.87 -7.58 -8.51
N PRO A 195 -19.58 -7.85 -8.25
CA PRO A 195 -18.62 -6.78 -8.04
C PRO A 195 -18.64 -5.84 -9.25
N GLY A 196 -18.78 -4.54 -8.97
CA GLY A 196 -18.70 -3.52 -10.01
C GLY A 196 -17.33 -3.54 -10.69
N HIS A 197 -17.24 -2.88 -11.86
CA HIS A 197 -15.98 -2.79 -12.61
C HIS A 197 -14.81 -2.26 -11.76
N LEU A 198 -15.10 -1.35 -10.81
CA LEU A 198 -14.11 -0.83 -9.88
C LEU A 198 -13.56 -1.92 -8.95
N GLU A 199 -14.45 -2.67 -8.31
CA GLU A 199 -14.10 -3.74 -7.37
C GLU A 199 -13.26 -4.81 -8.07
N VAL A 200 -13.60 -5.18 -9.31
CA VAL A 200 -12.81 -6.12 -10.13
C VAL A 200 -11.41 -5.57 -10.42
N VAL A 201 -11.28 -4.28 -10.73
CA VAL A 201 -9.95 -3.67 -10.97
C VAL A 201 -9.11 -3.61 -9.70
N LEU A 202 -9.70 -3.25 -8.56
CA LEU A 202 -9.01 -3.21 -7.27
C LEU A 202 -8.55 -4.61 -6.82
N GLU A 203 -9.37 -5.63 -7.04
CA GLU A 203 -9.00 -7.03 -6.76
C GLU A 203 -7.85 -7.50 -7.66
N LYS A 204 -7.93 -7.21 -8.97
CA LYS A 204 -6.85 -7.52 -9.93
C LYS A 204 -5.52 -6.89 -9.54
N LEU A 205 -5.54 -5.68 -9.00
CA LEU A 205 -4.34 -5.00 -8.52
C LEU A 205 -3.75 -5.74 -7.30
N ALA A 206 -4.58 -6.13 -6.33
CA ALA A 206 -4.16 -6.90 -5.16
C ALA A 206 -3.49 -8.23 -5.55
N VAL A 207 -4.15 -9.00 -6.41
CA VAL A 207 -3.68 -10.29 -6.91
C VAL A 207 -2.43 -10.11 -7.77
N GLY A 208 -2.43 -9.09 -8.64
CA GLY A 208 -1.31 -8.76 -9.52
C GLY A 208 -0.03 -8.45 -8.76
N LEU A 209 -0.10 -7.73 -7.64
CA LEU A 209 1.06 -7.45 -6.79
C LEU A 209 1.68 -8.73 -6.20
N LYS A 210 0.84 -9.62 -5.65
CA LYS A 210 1.29 -10.93 -5.12
C LYS A 210 1.98 -11.77 -6.19
N GLN A 211 1.35 -11.88 -7.36
CA GLN A 211 1.90 -12.63 -8.49
C GLN A 211 3.20 -12.00 -9.01
N HIS A 212 3.25 -10.67 -9.08
CA HIS A 212 4.44 -9.96 -9.52
C HIS A 212 5.62 -10.22 -8.60
N CYS A 213 5.43 -10.12 -7.28
CA CYS A 213 6.51 -10.37 -6.33
C CYS A 213 6.74 -11.86 -6.03
N GLY A 214 5.98 -12.77 -6.65
CA GLY A 214 6.11 -14.21 -6.42
C GLY A 214 5.80 -14.60 -4.97
N TYR A 215 4.97 -13.82 -4.29
CA TYR A 215 4.63 -14.08 -2.89
C TYR A 215 3.67 -15.27 -2.80
N GLU A 216 4.06 -16.28 -2.04
CA GLU A 216 3.27 -17.46 -1.75
C GLU A 216 3.11 -17.61 -0.23
N GLU A 217 1.87 -17.83 0.19
CA GLU A 217 1.57 -17.97 1.61
C GLU A 217 2.22 -19.27 2.15
N HIS A 218 2.91 -19.16 3.28
CA HIS A 218 3.67 -20.25 3.92
C HIS A 218 4.88 -20.79 3.15
N SER A 219 5.26 -20.21 2.02
CA SER A 219 6.49 -20.60 1.32
C SER A 219 7.75 -20.20 2.09
N THR A 220 8.79 -21.02 1.97
CA THR A 220 10.16 -20.70 2.43
C THR A 220 11.00 -20.05 1.33
N LYS A 221 10.47 -19.99 0.10
CA LYS A 221 11.09 -19.25 -1.00
C LYS A 221 10.98 -17.75 -0.71
N GLY A 222 12.07 -17.02 -0.96
CA GLY A 222 12.09 -15.56 -0.90
C GLY A 222 11.21 -14.95 -1.99
N LEU A 223 11.09 -13.61 -1.97
CA LEU A 223 10.39 -12.90 -3.04
C LEU A 223 11.16 -13.03 -4.36
N ALA A 224 10.47 -12.79 -5.48
CA ALA A 224 11.13 -12.65 -6.77
C ALA A 224 12.13 -11.49 -6.74
N ASP A 225 13.26 -11.61 -7.46
CA ASP A 225 14.36 -10.63 -7.45
C ASP A 225 13.90 -9.18 -7.69
N ARG A 226 12.86 -8.97 -8.51
CA ARG A 226 12.27 -7.66 -8.81
C ARG A 226 11.54 -6.99 -7.64
N CYS A 227 11.28 -7.73 -6.58
CA CYS A 227 10.73 -7.22 -5.31
C CYS A 227 11.67 -7.52 -4.13
N SER A 228 12.94 -7.86 -4.42
CA SER A 228 13.97 -8.10 -3.42
C SER A 228 15.05 -7.03 -3.55
N TRP A 229 15.43 -6.42 -2.43
CA TRP A 229 16.54 -5.45 -2.34
C TRP A 229 17.53 -5.91 -1.28
N LYS A 230 17.81 -7.21 -1.28
CA LYS A 230 18.49 -7.89 -0.19
C LYS A 230 19.83 -7.25 0.18
N GLU A 231 20.67 -7.00 -0.80
CA GLU A 231 22.01 -6.49 -0.53
C GLU A 231 21.94 -5.02 -0.10
N GLU A 232 21.15 -4.20 -0.79
CA GLU A 232 20.99 -2.78 -0.46
C GLU A 232 20.36 -2.54 0.91
N MET A 233 19.33 -3.33 1.25
CA MET A 233 18.67 -3.22 2.55
C MET A 233 19.57 -3.70 3.68
N LYS A 234 20.36 -4.75 3.47
CA LYS A 234 21.33 -5.20 4.47
C LYS A 234 22.39 -4.15 4.71
N GLU A 235 22.97 -3.59 3.65
CA GLU A 235 23.95 -2.51 3.76
C GLU A 235 23.36 -1.30 4.48
N PHE A 236 22.14 -0.91 4.13
CA PHE A 236 21.43 0.20 4.77
C PHE A 236 21.20 -0.05 6.28
N ILE A 237 20.66 -1.22 6.64
CA ILE A 237 20.35 -1.56 8.03
C ILE A 237 21.61 -1.57 8.88
N LEU A 238 22.74 -2.06 8.35
CA LEU A 238 24.03 -2.11 9.07
C LEU A 238 24.65 -0.73 9.33
N GLN A 239 24.09 0.36 8.79
CA GLN A 239 24.52 1.73 9.13
C GLN A 239 24.02 2.16 10.52
N TYR A 240 23.00 1.49 11.06
CA TYR A 240 22.51 1.77 12.41
C TYR A 240 23.39 1.10 13.47
N PRO A 241 23.64 1.79 14.60
CA PRO A 241 24.48 1.27 15.68
C PRO A 241 23.87 0.07 16.43
#